data_AF-A0A821L7V6-F1
#
_entry.id   AF-A0A821L7V6-F1
#
_cell.length_a   1.000
_cell.length_b   1.000
_cell.length_c   1.000
_cell.angle_alpha   90.00
_cell.angle_beta   90.00
_cell.angle_gamma   90.00
#
_symmetry.space_group_name_H-M   'P 1'
#
loop_
_entity.id
_entity.type
_entity.pdbx_description
1 polymer ?
#
loop_
_entity_poly.entity_id
_entity_poly.type
_entity_poly.pdbx_seq_one_letter_code
_entity_poly.pdbx_strand_id
1 'polypeptide(L)'
;MASSNKDNSMEYDKNIYKKPEKPKNYLAGRVNKFQEKVNQTQAPPPLQINSIHTQQELDRRALEEIKYIHKLIKDNGQQGDYAIQIKFGELIPIFGAAQVNKLVEVLAVARKNGYVNYTPNDLQQDRDEDIYIKLIKTPF
;
A
#
# COMPACT_ATOMS: atom_id res chain seq x y z
N MET A 1 -32.21 -29.91 55.28
CA MET A 1 -32.44 -30.68 54.04
C MET A 1 -31.24 -30.49 53.15
N ALA A 2 -30.56 -31.60 52.85
CA ALA A 2 -29.39 -31.69 51.98
C ALA A 2 -29.82 -31.86 50.51
N SER A 3 -28.98 -31.38 49.59
CA SER A 3 -28.73 -31.87 48.22
C SER A 3 -27.84 -30.82 47.53
N SER A 4 -26.52 -31.00 47.42
CA SER A 4 -25.77 -31.90 46.52
C SER A 4 -25.73 -31.46 45.06
N ASN A 5 -24.47 -31.43 44.56
CA ASN A 5 -24.01 -31.62 43.17
C ASN A 5 -24.03 -30.38 42.26
N LYS A 6 -22.98 -30.06 41.50
CA LYS A 6 -21.86 -30.86 40.97
C LYS A 6 -20.71 -29.94 40.54
N ASP A 7 -19.49 -30.41 40.78
CA ASP A 7 -18.26 -30.09 40.05
C ASP A 7 -18.49 -29.86 38.55
N ASN A 8 -17.83 -28.84 38.00
CA ASN A 8 -17.48 -28.82 36.59
C ASN A 8 -16.13 -28.11 36.43
N SER A 9 -15.08 -28.83 36.79
CA SER A 9 -13.69 -28.54 36.47
C SER A 9 -13.48 -28.80 34.97
N MET A 10 -13.45 -27.73 34.17
CA MET A 10 -13.10 -27.84 32.76
C MET A 10 -11.58 -27.83 32.63
N GLU A 11 -11.05 -29.02 32.38
CA GLU A 11 -9.64 -29.33 32.18
C GLU A 11 -9.13 -28.69 30.89
N TYR A 12 -8.03 -27.94 30.97
CA TYR A 12 -7.40 -27.31 29.81
C TYR A 12 -6.44 -28.29 29.15
N ASP A 13 -6.88 -28.87 28.03
CA ASP A 13 -6.05 -29.75 27.20
C ASP A 13 -4.93 -28.96 26.52
N LYS A 14 -3.70 -29.39 26.79
CA LYS A 14 -2.46 -28.85 26.24
C LYS A 14 -2.10 -29.59 24.95
N ASN A 15 -1.54 -28.86 23.99
CA ASN A 15 -0.72 -29.34 22.87
C ASN A 15 -1.43 -30.01 21.69
N ILE A 16 -1.97 -29.22 20.75
CA ILE A 16 -1.93 -29.62 19.33
C ILE A 16 -1.64 -28.41 18.43
N TYR A 17 -0.35 -28.16 18.18
CA TYR A 17 0.12 -27.50 16.95
C TYR A 17 1.36 -28.26 16.44
N LYS A 18 1.12 -29.24 15.58
CA LYS A 18 2.18 -29.90 14.79
C LYS A 18 2.53 -29.02 13.60
N LYS A 19 3.83 -28.72 13.42
CA LYS A 19 4.38 -28.07 12.23
C LYS A 19 4.11 -28.93 10.98
N PRO A 20 3.77 -28.34 9.82
CA PRO A 20 3.72 -29.09 8.57
C PRO A 20 5.14 -29.37 8.04
N GLU A 21 5.48 -30.64 7.89
CA GLU A 21 6.69 -31.11 7.20
C GLU A 21 6.52 -30.98 5.67
N LYS A 22 7.58 -30.56 4.98
CA LYS A 22 7.61 -30.45 3.51
C LYS A 22 7.58 -31.83 2.84
N PRO A 23 6.89 -31.99 1.69
CA PRO A 23 6.89 -33.27 0.98
C PRO A 23 8.25 -33.56 0.35
N LYS A 24 8.73 -34.78 0.56
CA LYS A 24 9.90 -35.37 -0.10
C LYS A 24 9.45 -35.98 -1.43
N ASN A 25 9.86 -35.39 -2.56
CA ASN A 25 9.67 -36.01 -3.87
C ASN A 25 10.66 -37.15 -4.04
N TYR A 26 10.16 -38.38 -3.91
CA TYR A 26 10.80 -39.60 -4.41
C TYR A 26 10.33 -39.81 -5.84
N LEU A 27 11.24 -39.77 -6.81
CA LEU A 27 11.18 -40.50 -8.08
C LEU A 27 12.46 -40.22 -8.87
N ALA A 28 13.46 -41.07 -8.69
CA ALA A 28 14.56 -41.18 -9.64
C ALA A 28 15.02 -42.63 -9.70
N GLY A 29 14.29 -43.41 -10.50
CA GLY A 29 14.72 -44.71 -10.99
C GLY A 29 14.94 -44.62 -12.51
N ARG A 30 16.13 -45.09 -12.92
CA ARG A 30 16.52 -45.60 -14.25
C ARG A 30 16.99 -44.61 -15.34
N VAL A 31 18.32 -44.50 -15.37
CA VAL A 31 19.25 -44.45 -16.53
C VAL A 31 18.68 -44.67 -17.94
N ASN A 32 19.13 -43.85 -18.89
CA ASN A 32 19.91 -44.33 -20.03
C ASN A 32 20.74 -43.24 -20.72
N LYS A 33 21.95 -43.65 -21.10
CA LYS A 33 22.97 -42.90 -21.84
C LYS A 33 22.49 -42.59 -23.27
N PHE A 34 22.64 -41.34 -23.71
CA PHE A 34 23.08 -41.02 -25.06
C PHE A 34 23.99 -39.78 -24.99
N GLN A 35 25.25 -39.95 -25.38
CA GLN A 35 26.12 -38.83 -25.71
C GLN A 35 25.71 -38.32 -27.10
N GLU A 36 25.52 -37.02 -27.24
CA GLU A 36 25.81 -36.33 -28.49
C GLU A 36 26.45 -34.98 -28.17
N LYS A 37 27.71 -34.84 -28.58
CA LYS A 37 28.42 -33.57 -28.66
C LYS A 37 27.75 -32.74 -29.76
N VAL A 38 27.19 -31.58 -29.45
CA VAL A 38 27.10 -30.47 -30.42
C VAL A 38 26.84 -29.14 -29.69
N ASN A 39 27.75 -28.19 -29.95
CA ASN A 39 27.68 -26.75 -29.78
C ASN A 39 27.49 -26.17 -28.37
N GLN A 40 28.59 -25.56 -27.88
CA GLN A 40 28.55 -24.39 -27.00
C GLN A 40 27.62 -23.34 -27.61
N THR A 41 26.36 -23.36 -27.21
CA THR A 41 25.51 -22.18 -27.28
C THR A 41 25.73 -21.50 -25.93
N GLN A 42 26.57 -20.46 -25.91
CA GLN A 42 26.59 -19.54 -24.78
C GLN A 42 25.14 -19.13 -24.53
N ALA A 43 24.63 -19.46 -23.34
CA ALA A 43 23.38 -18.90 -22.88
C ALA A 43 23.50 -17.37 -23.01
N PRO A 44 22.51 -16.66 -23.59
CA PRO A 44 22.54 -15.22 -23.57
C PRO A 44 22.73 -14.78 -22.10
N PRO A 45 23.61 -13.80 -21.83
CA PRO A 45 23.79 -13.30 -20.48
C PRO A 45 22.42 -12.94 -19.91
N PRO A 46 22.15 -13.19 -18.62
CA PRO A 46 20.91 -12.76 -18.00
C PRO A 46 20.77 -11.25 -18.26
N LEU A 47 19.67 -10.86 -18.89
CA LEU A 47 19.33 -9.46 -19.07
C LEU A 47 19.35 -8.83 -17.67
N GLN A 48 20.38 -8.02 -17.40
CA GLN A 48 20.38 -7.11 -16.27
C GLN A 48 19.32 -6.07 -16.61
N ILE A 49 18.07 -6.36 -16.25
CA ILE A 49 16.98 -5.41 -16.37
C ILE A 49 17.34 -4.28 -15.42
N ASN A 50 17.74 -3.17 -16.02
CA ASN A 50 18.16 -1.95 -15.33
C ASN A 50 17.10 -1.52 -14.31
N SER A 51 17.30 -1.85 -13.03
CA SER A 51 16.52 -1.35 -11.89
C SER A 51 16.69 0.16 -11.64
N ILE A 52 17.32 0.89 -12.57
CA ILE A 52 17.63 2.32 -12.47
C ILE A 52 16.51 3.17 -13.10
N HIS A 53 15.64 2.58 -13.93
CA HIS A 53 14.61 3.31 -14.69
C HIS A 53 13.28 3.53 -13.95
N THR A 54 13.19 3.15 -12.68
CA THR A 54 11.93 3.15 -11.93
C THR A 54 11.78 4.31 -10.97
N GLN A 55 12.85 4.80 -10.32
CA GLN A 55 12.70 5.81 -9.26
C GLN A 55 12.34 7.21 -9.80
N GLN A 56 13.05 7.69 -10.83
CA GLN A 56 12.80 9.02 -11.41
C GLN A 56 11.44 9.13 -12.11
N GLU A 57 10.98 8.04 -12.73
CA GLU A 57 9.67 7.98 -13.37
C GLU A 57 8.53 7.95 -12.34
N LEU A 58 8.74 7.26 -11.22
CA LEU A 58 7.82 7.29 -10.07
C LEU A 58 7.75 8.68 -9.44
N ASP A 59 8.89 9.36 -9.27
CA ASP A 59 8.95 10.73 -8.75
C ASP A 59 8.21 11.71 -9.68
N ARG A 60 8.34 11.54 -11.00
CA ARG A 60 7.65 12.39 -11.98
C ARG A 60 6.13 12.21 -11.91
N ARG A 61 5.65 10.97 -11.84
CA ARG A 61 4.21 10.67 -11.70
C ARG A 61 3.65 11.21 -10.39
N ALA A 62 4.36 11.01 -9.27
CA ALA A 62 3.94 11.57 -7.99
C ALA A 62 3.86 13.10 -8.03
N LEU A 63 4.79 13.77 -8.72
CA LEU A 63 4.75 15.22 -8.89
C LEU A 63 3.56 15.69 -9.74
N GLU A 64 3.19 14.95 -10.79
CA GLU A 64 1.98 15.24 -11.59
C GLU A 64 0.70 15.07 -10.78
N GLU A 65 0.64 14.06 -9.90
CA GLU A 65 -0.49 13.86 -9.00
C GLU A 65 -0.59 14.96 -7.93
N ILE A 66 0.55 15.39 -7.38
CA ILE A 66 0.60 16.54 -6.47
C ILE A 66 0.18 17.83 -7.19
N LYS A 67 0.62 18.05 -8.43
CA LYS A 67 0.17 19.18 -9.27
C LYS A 67 -1.34 19.18 -9.45
N TYR A 68 -1.91 18.01 -9.73
CA TYR A 68 -3.34 17.86 -9.91
C TYR A 68 -4.10 18.20 -8.62
N ILE A 69 -3.69 17.64 -7.48
CA ILE A 69 -4.28 17.96 -6.17
C ILE A 69 -4.16 19.45 -5.84
N HIS A 70 -2.99 20.04 -6.09
CA HIS A 70 -2.76 21.46 -5.85
C HIS A 70 -3.71 22.33 -6.67
N LYS A 71 -3.85 22.04 -7.97
CA LYS A 71 -4.79 22.76 -8.85
C LYS A 71 -6.22 22.58 -8.35
N LEU A 72 -6.60 21.37 -7.96
CA LEU A 72 -7.95 21.05 -7.51
C LEU A 72 -8.31 21.78 -6.20
N ILE A 73 -7.39 21.83 -5.23
CA ILE A 73 -7.53 22.63 -4.00
C ILE A 73 -7.59 24.13 -4.34
N LYS A 74 -6.81 24.61 -5.32
CA LYS A 74 -6.82 26.01 -5.73
C LYS A 74 -8.14 26.41 -6.42
N ASP A 75 -8.69 25.53 -7.25
CA ASP A 75 -9.87 25.79 -8.06
C ASP A 75 -11.17 25.63 -7.25
N ASN A 76 -11.22 24.72 -6.28
CA ASN A 76 -12.43 24.38 -5.51
C ASN A 76 -12.34 24.76 -4.02
N GLY A 77 -11.13 25.06 -3.53
CA GLY A 77 -10.91 25.42 -2.14
C GLY A 77 -11.38 26.84 -1.84
N GLN A 78 -11.58 27.08 -0.56
CA GLN A 78 -11.95 28.36 -0.02
C GLN A 78 -10.70 29.09 0.47
N GLN A 79 -10.67 30.41 0.27
CA GLN A 79 -9.66 31.26 0.89
C GLN A 79 -9.90 31.28 2.41
N GLY A 80 -9.06 30.57 3.16
CA GLY A 80 -9.02 30.67 4.62
C GLY A 80 -8.17 31.86 5.07
N ASP A 81 -8.03 32.02 6.39
CA ASP A 81 -7.36 33.18 7.00
C ASP A 81 -5.93 33.43 6.48
N TYR A 82 -5.19 32.36 6.15
CA TYR A 82 -3.78 32.43 5.77
C TYR A 82 -3.38 31.51 4.60
N ALA A 83 -4.32 30.72 4.08
CA ALA A 83 -4.05 29.74 3.04
C ALA A 83 -5.34 29.32 2.32
N ILE A 84 -5.22 28.85 1.09
CA ILE A 84 -6.32 28.15 0.42
C ILE A 84 -6.49 26.79 1.10
N GLN A 85 -7.73 26.46 1.44
CA GLN A 85 -8.06 25.22 2.12
C GLN A 85 -9.33 24.59 1.55
N ILE A 86 -9.43 23.28 1.60
CA ILE A 86 -10.62 22.52 1.18
C ILE A 86 -10.88 21.40 2.16
N LYS A 87 -12.14 21.01 2.37
CA LYS A 87 -12.44 19.85 3.22
C LYS A 87 -12.10 18.56 2.50
N PHE A 88 -11.65 17.54 3.25
CA PHE A 88 -11.35 16.23 2.70
C PHE A 88 -12.58 15.60 2.03
N GLY A 89 -13.76 15.74 2.64
CA GLY A 89 -15.03 15.26 2.08
C GLY A 89 -15.41 15.90 0.75
N GLU A 90 -14.98 17.16 0.52
CA GLU A 90 -15.22 17.85 -0.76
C GLU A 90 -14.29 17.35 -1.87
N LEU A 91 -13.13 16.79 -1.52
CA LEU A 91 -12.20 16.19 -2.49
C LEU A 91 -12.69 14.84 -3.01
N ILE A 92 -13.38 14.06 -2.17
CA ILE A 92 -13.88 12.71 -2.48
C ILE A 92 -14.74 12.67 -3.77
N PRO A 93 -15.80 13.48 -3.93
CA PRO A 93 -16.63 13.43 -5.14
C PRO A 93 -15.88 13.91 -6.39
N ILE A 94 -14.89 14.81 -6.25
CA ILE A 94 -14.12 15.34 -7.37
C ILE A 94 -13.09 14.30 -7.88
N PHE A 95 -12.47 13.54 -6.97
CA PHE A 95 -11.58 12.44 -7.32
C PHE A 95 -12.33 11.16 -7.72
N GLY A 96 -13.57 11.02 -7.26
CA GLY A 96 -14.40 9.83 -7.36
C GLY A 96 -14.19 8.92 -6.15
N ALA A 97 -15.30 8.43 -5.58
CA ALA A 97 -15.33 7.61 -4.38
C ALA A 97 -14.47 6.33 -4.48
N ALA A 98 -14.29 5.77 -5.68
CA ALA A 98 -13.43 4.60 -5.90
C ALA A 98 -11.92 4.89 -5.73
N GLN A 99 -11.51 6.16 -5.77
CA GLN A 99 -10.11 6.58 -5.76
C GLN A 99 -9.68 7.24 -4.42
N VAL A 100 -10.49 7.14 -3.38
CA VAL A 100 -10.20 7.80 -2.09
C VAL A 100 -8.91 7.29 -1.46
N ASN A 101 -8.62 5.99 -1.52
CA ASN A 101 -7.36 5.44 -1.02
C ASN A 101 -6.15 6.08 -1.73
N LYS A 102 -6.23 6.23 -3.05
CA LYS A 102 -5.20 6.90 -3.84
C LYS A 102 -5.08 8.38 -3.48
N LEU A 103 -6.20 9.07 -3.28
CA LEU A 103 -6.21 10.46 -2.82
C LEU A 103 -5.47 10.61 -1.48
N VAL A 104 -5.74 9.73 -0.51
CA VAL A 104 -5.05 9.74 0.80
C VAL A 104 -3.55 9.50 0.63
N GLU A 105 -3.13 8.57 -0.23
CA GLU A 105 -1.72 8.32 -0.53
C GLU A 105 -1.04 9.56 -1.14
N VAL A 106 -1.65 10.19 -2.14
CA VAL A 106 -1.11 11.40 -2.77
C VAL A 106 -1.04 12.57 -1.77
N LEU A 107 -2.06 12.74 -0.93
CA LEU A 107 -2.05 13.75 0.14
C LEU A 107 -0.95 13.50 1.16
N ALA A 108 -0.69 12.24 1.52
CA ALA A 108 0.40 11.87 2.42
C ALA A 108 1.76 12.20 1.81
N VAL A 109 1.97 11.93 0.52
CA VAL A 109 3.20 12.32 -0.19
C VAL A 109 3.31 13.84 -0.29
N ALA A 110 2.24 14.54 -0.66
CA ALA A 110 2.22 16.00 -0.75
C ALA A 110 2.57 16.66 0.60
N ARG A 111 2.06 16.09 1.70
CA ARG A 111 2.35 16.54 3.06
C ARG A 111 3.79 16.30 3.48
N LYS A 112 4.34 15.11 3.19
CA LYS A 112 5.76 14.80 3.45
C LYS A 112 6.70 15.77 2.73
N ASN A 113 6.30 16.26 1.56
CA ASN A 113 7.04 17.26 0.79
C ASN A 113 6.71 18.72 1.18
N GLY A 114 5.81 18.95 2.14
CA GLY A 114 5.47 20.27 2.65
C GLY A 114 4.60 21.13 1.73
N TYR A 115 3.86 20.51 0.80
CA TYR A 115 2.93 21.22 -0.09
C TYR A 115 1.57 21.44 0.56
N VAL A 116 1.12 20.48 1.36
CA VAL A 116 -0.15 20.54 2.09
C VAL A 116 0.06 20.24 3.57
N ASN A 117 -0.87 20.70 4.40
CA ASN A 117 -0.92 20.35 5.81
C ASN A 117 -2.36 20.06 6.25
N TYR A 118 -2.52 19.05 7.10
CA TYR A 118 -3.79 18.62 7.66
C TYR A 118 -3.53 17.80 8.93
N THR A 119 -4.57 17.58 9.73
CA THR A 119 -4.54 16.77 10.95
C THR A 119 -5.90 16.08 11.07
N PRO A 120 -5.99 14.76 11.33
CA PRO A 120 -4.94 13.81 11.75
C PRO A 120 -4.00 13.34 10.62
N ASN A 121 -2.99 12.52 10.95
CA ASN A 121 -2.01 12.03 9.97
C ASN A 121 -2.60 11.07 8.94
N ASP A 122 -3.52 10.24 9.40
CA ASP A 122 -4.22 9.25 8.60
C ASP A 122 -5.66 9.73 8.41
N LEU A 123 -6.05 9.94 7.16
CA LEU A 123 -7.40 10.34 6.79
C LEU A 123 -8.23 9.11 6.45
N GLN A 124 -9.43 9.02 7.02
CA GLN A 124 -10.40 7.97 6.74
C GLN A 124 -11.66 8.58 6.13
N GLN A 125 -12.15 7.95 5.07
CA GLN A 125 -13.47 8.25 4.51
C GLN A 125 -14.56 8.08 5.58
N ASP A 126 -15.67 8.83 5.46
CA ASP A 126 -16.82 8.84 6.38
C ASP A 126 -16.52 9.37 7.80
N ARG A 127 -15.25 9.44 8.21
CA ARG A 127 -14.83 9.91 9.53
C ARG A 127 -14.19 11.29 9.51
N ASP A 128 -13.28 11.51 8.56
CA ASP A 128 -12.42 12.69 8.54
C ASP A 128 -12.82 13.69 7.43
N GLU A 129 -14.07 13.65 6.99
CA GLU A 129 -14.57 14.47 5.87
C GLU A 129 -14.51 15.98 6.16
N ASP A 130 -14.69 16.37 7.41
CA ASP A 130 -14.63 17.77 7.85
C ASP A 130 -13.20 18.30 8.05
N ILE A 131 -12.17 17.48 7.81
CA ILE A 131 -10.78 17.90 7.96
C ILE A 131 -10.37 18.81 6.82
N TYR A 132 -9.87 19.99 7.17
CA TYR A 132 -9.34 20.94 6.19
C TYR A 132 -7.92 20.54 5.74
N ILE A 133 -7.79 20.29 4.45
CA ILE A 133 -6.51 20.21 3.74
C ILE A 133 -6.09 21.63 3.38
N LYS A 134 -5.01 22.12 4.02
CA LYS A 134 -4.47 23.46 3.80
C LYS A 134 -3.32 23.42 2.81
N LEU A 135 -3.32 24.31 1.83
CA LEU A 135 -2.25 24.49 0.87
C LEU A 135 -1.16 25.39 1.47
N ILE A 136 0.05 24.86 1.68
CA ILE A 136 1.14 25.58 2.38
C ILE A 136 2.14 26.18 1.39
N LYS A 137 2.49 25.43 0.35
CA LYS A 137 3.43 25.87 -0.68
C LYS A 137 2.82 25.66 -2.04
N THR A 138 2.95 26.68 -2.88
CA THR A 138 2.76 26.58 -4.32
C THR A 138 4.09 26.16 -4.94
N PRO A 139 4.20 24.94 -5.50
CA PRO A 139 5.45 24.52 -6.13
C PRO A 139 5.64 25.15 -7.51
N PHE A 140 4.66 25.91 -8.01
CA PHE A 140 4.55 26.35 -9.40
C PHE A 140 3.94 27.75 -9.50
#